data_AF-A0A9R0YSW3-F1
#
_entry.id   AF-A0A9R0YSW3-F1
#
_cell.length_a   1.000
_cell.length_b   1.000
_cell.length_c   1.000
_cell.angle_alpha   90.00
_cell.angle_beta   90.00
_cell.angle_gamma   90.00
#
_symmetry.space_group_name_H-M   'P 1'
#
loop_
_entity.id
_entity.type
_entity.pdbx_description
1 polymer ?
#
loop_
_entity_poly.entity_id
_entity_poly.type
_entity_poly.pdbx_seq_one_letter_code
_entity_poly.pdbx_strand_id
1 'polypeptide(L)'
;MAARRAASSFLSRRGLLAKPPADSLLGADNARRLLLGAVDRFSTAPAAAADEQPIKPPVEVKYTQLLINGNFVDAASGRTFPTVDPRTGEVIARVAEGDAEDIERAVAAARRAYDEGPWPRMTAYERCRVLLRFADLMERHNDEIAALESWDGGKPLEQSAGGEVPMATRCMRYYAGWADKFHGMVVPADGPHHVQVLREPIGVAGQIIPWNFPLLMFAWKVGPALACGNAVVLKTAEQTPLSALYVASLLHEAGLPDGVLNVVPGFGPTAGAALCSHMGVDKLAFTGSTGTGKIILELAARSNLKPVTLELGGKSPFIVMDDADVDQAVELAHRPLFFNQGQCCCAGSRTFVHESVYDEFVEKSKARAQRRVVGDPFKKGVEQGPQIDGQQFKKILGYVKSGVDSGATLVTGGDRVGSRGFYIQPTVFADVEDEMKIAQEEIFGPI
;
A
#
# COMPACT_ATOMS: atom_id res chain seq x y z
N MET A 1 -43.79 23.90 -26.43
CA MET A 1 -43.37 25.09 -25.67
C MET A 1 -42.07 24.80 -24.96
N ALA A 2 -40.95 25.24 -25.53
CA ALA A 2 -39.67 25.49 -24.87
C ALA A 2 -38.76 26.09 -25.96
N ALA A 3 -38.41 27.37 -25.81
CA ALA A 3 -37.65 28.12 -26.79
C ALA A 3 -36.21 28.32 -26.30
N ARG A 4 -35.26 27.91 -27.15
CA ARG A 4 -34.00 28.56 -27.56
C ARG A 4 -33.26 29.42 -26.53
N ARG A 5 -31.93 29.21 -26.46
CA ARG A 5 -30.95 30.15 -27.05
C ARG A 5 -29.56 29.52 -27.21
N ALA A 6 -28.94 29.82 -28.35
CA ALA A 6 -27.59 29.46 -28.75
C ALA A 6 -26.80 30.76 -29.02
N ALA A 7 -25.48 30.70 -28.77
CA ALA A 7 -24.32 31.36 -29.44
C ALA A 7 -24.41 32.86 -29.81
N SER A 8 -23.38 33.70 -29.88
CA SER A 8 -21.92 33.70 -29.67
C SER A 8 -21.47 35.12 -30.10
N SER A 9 -20.42 35.72 -29.54
CA SER A 9 -19.43 36.51 -30.31
C SER A 9 -18.34 37.11 -29.41
N PHE A 10 -17.17 37.29 -30.02
CA PHE A 10 -15.88 37.74 -29.49
C PHE A 10 -15.49 39.09 -30.14
N LEU A 11 -14.52 39.78 -29.51
CA LEU A 11 -13.53 40.76 -30.02
C LEU A 11 -13.74 42.29 -29.89
N SER A 12 -12.91 42.88 -29.00
CA SER A 12 -11.85 43.91 -29.24
C SER A 12 -12.18 45.32 -29.76
N ARG A 13 -11.83 46.36 -28.96
CA ARG A 13 -10.70 47.31 -29.22
C ARG A 13 -10.59 48.44 -28.16
N ARG A 14 -9.36 48.97 -28.07
CA ARG A 14 -8.76 50.01 -27.18
C ARG A 14 -9.43 51.39 -27.17
N GLY A 15 -9.22 52.11 -26.06
CA GLY A 15 -9.25 53.59 -25.96
C GLY A 15 -8.27 54.09 -24.88
N LEU A 16 -7.44 55.06 -25.24
CA LEU A 16 -6.41 55.74 -24.43
C LEU A 16 -6.99 56.86 -23.56
N LEU A 17 -6.30 57.25 -22.48
CA LEU A 17 -6.08 58.66 -22.08
C LEU A 17 -4.94 58.77 -21.04
N ALA A 18 -4.22 59.90 -21.07
CA ALA A 18 -2.87 60.12 -20.55
C ALA A 18 -2.82 60.93 -19.23
N LYS A 19 -1.64 60.93 -18.56
CA LYS A 19 -1.09 62.05 -17.76
C LYS A 19 0.44 61.91 -17.53
N PRO A 20 1.24 63.01 -17.53
CA PRO A 20 2.70 63.02 -17.32
C PRO A 20 3.11 63.82 -16.02
N PRO A 21 4.38 64.28 -15.80
CA PRO A 21 5.52 63.53 -15.21
C PRO A 21 6.27 64.30 -14.07
N ALA A 22 7.50 63.85 -13.71
CA ALA A 22 8.59 64.44 -12.85
C ALA A 22 8.81 63.68 -11.51
N ASP A 23 9.99 63.52 -10.89
CA ASP A 23 11.42 63.80 -11.13
C ASP A 23 12.18 62.90 -10.12
N SER A 24 13.16 62.08 -10.53
CA SER A 24 14.62 62.26 -10.46
C SER A 24 15.34 62.19 -9.07
N LEU A 25 16.15 61.12 -8.94
CA LEU A 25 17.52 60.99 -8.38
C LEU A 25 17.86 61.09 -6.87
N LEU A 26 18.90 60.30 -6.53
CA LEU A 26 19.74 60.19 -5.31
C LEU A 26 19.24 59.14 -4.29
N GLY A 27 20.02 58.15 -3.80
CA GLY A 27 21.46 57.89 -3.87
C GLY A 27 21.81 56.50 -3.31
N ALA A 28 23.10 56.18 -3.35
CA ALA A 28 23.70 54.86 -3.30
C ALA A 28 23.95 54.24 -1.91
N ASP A 29 24.07 52.91 -1.93
CA ASP A 29 25.03 52.03 -1.22
C ASP A 29 25.06 51.86 0.31
N ASN A 30 25.31 50.58 0.65
CA ASN A 30 25.84 49.99 1.88
C ASN A 30 24.86 49.62 3.01
N ALA A 31 24.49 48.33 3.07
CA ALA A 31 24.99 47.42 4.12
C ALA A 31 24.42 45.99 3.96
N ARG A 32 25.14 45.15 3.20
CA ARG A 32 25.13 43.69 3.37
C ARG A 32 26.06 43.34 4.53
N ARG A 33 25.52 42.86 5.65
CA ARG A 33 26.10 41.82 6.54
C ARG A 33 25.50 41.95 7.94
N LEU A 34 25.09 40.79 8.47
CA LEU A 34 24.74 40.43 9.86
C LEU A 34 23.26 40.09 10.02
N LEU A 35 22.96 38.82 9.70
CA LEU A 35 22.03 37.95 10.43
C LEU A 35 22.18 36.53 9.85
N LEU A 36 23.41 36.02 9.92
CA LEU A 36 23.71 34.58 9.92
C LEU A 36 23.94 34.24 11.40
N GLY A 37 22.92 33.70 12.04
CA GLY A 37 22.99 33.35 13.46
C GLY A 37 21.88 32.38 13.84
N ALA A 38 22.30 31.21 14.34
CA ALA A 38 21.51 30.18 15.02
C ALA A 38 20.50 29.39 14.17
N VAL A 39 21.03 28.42 13.42
CA VAL A 39 20.32 27.14 13.25
C VAL A 39 20.44 26.42 14.58
N ASP A 40 19.49 26.66 15.49
CA ASP A 40 19.40 25.91 16.73
C ASP A 40 19.05 24.46 16.37
N ARG A 41 20.02 23.57 16.59
CA ARG A 41 19.80 22.13 16.62
C ARG A 41 18.92 21.83 17.83
N PHE A 42 17.60 21.82 17.63
CA PHE A 42 16.67 21.22 18.60
C PHE A 42 16.80 19.70 18.56
N SER A 43 17.89 19.18 19.14
CA SER A 43 18.01 17.78 19.53
C SER A 43 17.71 17.68 21.02
N THR A 44 16.43 17.50 21.34
CA THR A 44 15.99 17.08 22.68
C THR A 44 14.82 16.10 22.56
N ALA A 45 15.06 14.98 21.85
CA ALA A 45 14.36 13.73 22.11
C ALA A 45 15.42 12.72 22.56
N PRO A 46 15.17 11.89 23.59
CA PRO A 46 16.20 11.02 24.13
C PRO A 46 16.65 10.04 23.05
N ALA A 47 17.97 9.99 22.83
CA ALA A 47 18.67 9.04 21.97
C ALA A 47 18.56 7.56 22.47
N ALA A 48 17.52 7.22 23.22
CA ALA A 48 17.42 5.98 23.98
C ALA A 48 16.98 4.76 23.15
N ALA A 49 16.50 4.96 21.91
CA ALA A 49 16.11 3.83 21.05
C ALA A 49 17.28 3.22 20.25
N ALA A 50 18.48 3.84 20.28
CA ALA A 50 19.50 3.62 19.25
C ALA A 50 20.50 2.47 19.50
N ASP A 51 20.57 1.91 20.71
CA ASP A 51 21.57 0.89 21.09
C ASP A 51 20.97 -0.36 21.76
N GLU A 52 19.64 -0.47 21.90
CA GLU A 52 19.03 -1.69 22.38
C GLU A 52 19.07 -2.78 21.29
N GLN A 53 19.53 -3.97 21.65
CA GLN A 53 19.43 -5.15 20.77
C GLN A 53 17.95 -5.39 20.42
N PRO A 54 17.63 -5.63 19.14
CA PRO A 54 16.25 -5.84 18.72
C PRO A 54 15.66 -7.05 19.44
N ILE A 55 14.39 -6.94 19.83
CA ILE A 55 13.66 -8.03 20.47
C ILE A 55 13.54 -9.17 19.47
N LYS A 56 13.92 -10.37 19.91
CA LYS A 56 13.79 -11.59 19.10
C LYS A 56 12.30 -11.84 18.82
N PRO A 57 11.88 -11.91 17.54
CA PRO A 57 10.51 -12.23 17.19
C PRO A 57 10.10 -13.61 17.73
N PRO A 58 8.87 -13.77 18.26
CA PRO A 58 8.38 -15.02 18.83
C PRO A 58 7.87 -15.98 17.74
N VAL A 59 8.58 -16.10 16.62
CA VAL A 59 8.17 -16.92 15.47
C VAL A 59 9.38 -17.48 14.71
N GLU A 60 9.19 -18.64 14.09
CA GLU A 60 10.16 -19.25 13.19
C GLU A 60 9.68 -19.15 11.73
N VAL A 61 10.61 -18.89 10.81
CA VAL A 61 10.31 -18.89 9.38
C VAL A 61 10.26 -20.33 8.87
N LYS A 62 9.04 -20.85 8.64
CA LYS A 62 8.81 -22.23 8.19
C LYS A 62 8.81 -22.40 6.68
N TYR A 63 8.39 -21.38 5.94
CA TYR A 63 8.16 -21.45 4.50
C TYR A 63 8.95 -20.38 3.76
N THR A 64 9.88 -20.82 2.92
CA THR A 64 10.76 -19.96 2.09
C THR A 64 10.78 -20.37 0.63
N GLN A 65 10.04 -21.40 0.26
CA GLN A 65 9.94 -21.93 -1.09
C GLN A 65 8.76 -21.32 -1.85
N LEU A 66 8.69 -21.53 -3.16
CA LEU A 66 7.49 -21.21 -3.95
C LEU A 66 6.38 -22.18 -3.57
N LEU A 67 5.12 -21.77 -3.62
CA LEU A 67 3.98 -22.68 -3.53
C LEU A 67 3.40 -22.89 -4.92
N ILE A 68 3.57 -24.09 -5.49
CA ILE A 68 3.05 -24.43 -6.82
C ILE A 68 2.36 -25.80 -6.73
N ASN A 69 1.11 -25.87 -7.21
CA ASN A 69 0.33 -27.10 -7.24
C ASN A 69 0.27 -27.82 -5.88
N GLY A 70 0.01 -27.08 -4.80
CA GLY A 70 -0.09 -27.63 -3.43
C GLY A 70 1.25 -27.98 -2.76
N ASN A 71 2.38 -27.77 -3.42
CA ASN A 71 3.69 -28.16 -2.93
C ASN A 71 4.62 -26.96 -2.77
N PHE A 72 5.39 -26.95 -1.68
CA PHE A 72 6.51 -26.03 -1.51
C PHE A 72 7.72 -26.53 -2.30
N VAL A 73 8.16 -25.75 -3.29
CA VAL A 73 9.20 -26.14 -4.25
C VAL A 73 10.24 -25.03 -4.43
N ASP A 74 11.47 -25.43 -4.73
CA ASP A 74 12.52 -24.49 -5.10
C ASP A 74 12.22 -23.83 -6.45
N ALA A 75 12.78 -22.63 -6.65
CA ALA A 75 12.78 -21.98 -7.96
C ALA A 75 13.49 -22.87 -8.98
N ALA A 76 13.01 -22.88 -10.22
CA ALA A 76 13.60 -23.69 -11.29
C ALA A 76 15.10 -23.39 -11.49
N SER A 77 15.50 -22.13 -11.27
CA SER A 77 16.89 -21.69 -11.33
C SER A 77 17.75 -22.09 -10.12
N GLY A 78 17.14 -22.57 -9.03
CA GLY A 78 17.79 -22.78 -7.73
C GLY A 78 18.19 -21.50 -7.00
N ARG A 79 17.91 -20.31 -7.56
CA ARG A 79 18.24 -19.03 -6.94
C ARG A 79 17.33 -18.72 -5.76
N THR A 80 17.86 -17.90 -4.86
CA THR A 80 17.15 -17.35 -3.72
C THR A 80 17.51 -15.88 -3.54
N PHE A 81 16.61 -15.09 -2.98
CA PHE A 81 16.85 -13.70 -2.60
C PHE A 81 16.64 -13.49 -1.09
N PRO A 82 17.33 -12.51 -0.46
CA PRO A 82 17.13 -12.23 0.96
C PRO A 82 15.86 -11.41 1.19
N THR A 83 15.06 -11.79 2.19
CA THR A 83 14.16 -10.84 2.87
C THR A 83 14.84 -10.32 4.15
N VAL A 84 14.64 -9.05 4.48
CA VAL A 84 15.48 -8.27 5.39
C VAL A 84 14.64 -7.66 6.49
N ASP A 85 15.16 -7.69 7.72
CA ASP A 85 14.56 -7.07 8.88
C ASP A 85 14.76 -5.56 8.83
N PRO A 86 13.70 -4.74 8.66
CA PRO A 86 13.84 -3.28 8.54
C PRO A 86 14.32 -2.61 9.82
N ARG A 87 14.27 -3.31 10.97
CA ARG A 87 14.77 -2.82 12.25
C ARG A 87 16.31 -2.80 12.28
N THR A 88 16.94 -3.68 11.52
CA THR A 88 18.39 -3.91 11.60
C THR A 88 19.13 -3.81 10.27
N GLY A 89 18.46 -4.06 9.15
CA GLY A 89 19.06 -4.29 7.84
C GLY A 89 19.64 -5.69 7.65
N GLU A 90 19.42 -6.62 8.59
CA GLU A 90 19.93 -8.00 8.52
C GLU A 90 18.97 -8.95 7.80
N VAL A 91 19.51 -10.01 7.20
CA VAL A 91 18.70 -11.02 6.51
C VAL A 91 17.89 -11.83 7.52
N ILE A 92 16.58 -11.89 7.32
CA ILE A 92 15.66 -12.77 8.06
C ILE A 92 15.79 -14.20 7.53
N ALA A 93 15.62 -14.36 6.22
CA ALA A 93 15.63 -15.63 5.52
C ALA A 93 16.00 -15.43 4.04
N ARG A 94 16.39 -16.53 3.38
CA ARG A 94 16.52 -16.59 1.92
C ARG A 94 15.31 -17.30 1.33
N VAL A 95 14.62 -16.64 0.42
CA VAL A 95 13.38 -17.12 -0.21
C VAL A 95 13.67 -17.49 -1.65
N ALA A 96 13.05 -18.55 -2.15
CA ALA A 96 13.15 -18.98 -3.54
C ALA A 96 12.80 -17.84 -4.50
N GLU A 97 13.67 -17.59 -5.48
CA GLU A 97 13.53 -16.48 -6.42
C GLU A 97 12.77 -16.96 -7.66
N GLY A 98 11.45 -16.82 -7.64
CA GLY A 98 10.61 -17.11 -8.78
C GLY A 98 10.96 -16.23 -9.98
N ASP A 99 10.99 -16.84 -11.16
CA ASP A 99 11.19 -16.18 -12.44
C ASP A 99 10.16 -16.67 -13.49
N ALA A 100 10.34 -16.34 -14.77
CA ALA A 100 9.41 -16.64 -15.84
C ALA A 100 9.03 -18.13 -15.93
N GLU A 101 9.99 -19.05 -15.76
CA GLU A 101 9.72 -20.49 -15.76
C GLU A 101 8.83 -20.91 -14.59
N ASP A 102 9.04 -20.34 -13.40
CA ASP A 102 8.23 -20.61 -12.23
C ASP A 102 6.79 -20.11 -12.40
N ILE A 103 6.64 -18.94 -13.02
CA ILE A 103 5.34 -18.39 -13.40
C ILE A 103 4.63 -19.30 -14.40
N GLU A 104 5.32 -19.81 -15.43
CA GLU A 104 4.74 -20.79 -16.37
C GLU A 104 4.25 -22.04 -15.64
N ARG A 105 5.06 -22.61 -14.73
CA ARG A 105 4.68 -23.78 -13.92
C ARG A 105 3.44 -23.48 -13.05
N ALA A 106 3.39 -22.31 -12.43
CA ALA A 106 2.28 -21.88 -11.60
C ALA A 106 1.00 -21.63 -12.41
N VAL A 107 1.09 -20.98 -13.58
CA VAL A 107 -0.05 -20.75 -14.46
C VAL A 107 -0.56 -22.07 -15.04
N ALA A 108 0.32 -23.00 -15.43
CA ALA A 108 -0.09 -24.32 -15.88
C ALA A 108 -0.83 -25.10 -14.78
N ALA A 109 -0.38 -25.01 -13.53
CA ALA A 109 -1.07 -25.61 -12.38
C ALA A 109 -2.45 -24.96 -12.14
N ALA A 110 -2.53 -23.62 -12.14
CA ALA A 110 -3.78 -22.89 -12.01
C ALA A 110 -4.76 -23.20 -13.13
N ARG A 111 -4.27 -23.32 -14.37
CA ARG A 111 -5.07 -23.67 -15.55
C ARG A 111 -5.67 -25.06 -15.40
N ARG A 112 -4.88 -26.07 -15.03
CA ARG A 112 -5.40 -27.43 -14.79
C ARG A 112 -6.42 -27.45 -13.64
N ALA A 113 -6.13 -26.76 -12.53
CA ALA A 113 -7.04 -26.69 -11.38
C ALA A 113 -8.39 -26.04 -11.73
N TYR A 114 -8.40 -25.08 -12.66
CA TYR A 114 -9.61 -24.45 -13.18
C TYR A 114 -10.30 -25.32 -14.25
N ASP A 115 -9.61 -25.65 -15.33
CA ASP A 115 -10.19 -26.32 -16.49
C ASP A 115 -10.62 -27.76 -16.21
N GLU A 116 -9.95 -28.48 -15.29
CA GLU A 116 -10.17 -29.91 -15.03
C GLU A 116 -10.44 -30.21 -13.54
N GLY A 117 -9.93 -29.35 -12.65
CA GLY A 117 -9.96 -29.57 -11.22
C GLY A 117 -11.33 -29.39 -10.55
N PRO A 118 -11.47 -29.83 -9.29
CA PRO A 118 -12.75 -29.80 -8.59
C PRO A 118 -13.20 -28.38 -8.25
N TRP A 119 -12.32 -27.39 -8.13
CA TRP A 119 -12.62 -26.09 -7.53
C TRP A 119 -13.77 -25.30 -8.19
N PRO A 120 -13.78 -25.05 -9.51
CA PRO A 120 -14.92 -24.38 -10.14
C PRO A 120 -16.17 -25.26 -10.23
N ARG A 121 -16.03 -26.58 -10.02
CA ARG A 121 -17.13 -27.57 -10.06
C ARG A 121 -17.73 -27.84 -8.68
N MET A 122 -17.02 -27.50 -7.60
CA MET A 122 -17.57 -27.52 -6.25
C MET A 122 -18.78 -26.60 -6.21
N THR A 123 -19.78 -27.00 -5.44
CA THR A 123 -20.89 -26.13 -5.12
C THR A 123 -20.37 -24.86 -4.46
N ALA A 124 -21.08 -23.76 -4.66
CA ALA A 124 -20.73 -22.49 -4.05
C ALA A 124 -20.61 -22.58 -2.52
N TYR A 125 -21.44 -23.42 -1.89
CA TYR A 125 -21.40 -23.68 -0.45
C TYR A 125 -20.14 -24.45 -0.01
N GLU A 126 -19.64 -25.40 -0.82
CA GLU A 126 -18.38 -26.08 -0.50
C GLU A 126 -17.18 -25.11 -0.55
N ARG A 127 -17.14 -24.19 -1.53
CA ARG A 127 -16.14 -23.11 -1.55
C ARG A 127 -16.27 -22.19 -0.33
N CYS A 128 -17.50 -21.82 0.05
CA CYS A 128 -17.77 -21.07 1.28
C CYS A 128 -17.15 -21.76 2.50
N ARG A 129 -17.36 -23.08 2.65
CA ARG A 129 -16.84 -23.86 3.78
C ARG A 129 -15.32 -23.88 3.84
N VAL A 130 -14.61 -23.92 2.71
CA VAL A 130 -13.15 -23.82 2.67
C VAL A 130 -12.69 -22.46 3.19
N LEU A 131 -13.29 -21.36 2.70
CA LEU A 131 -12.93 -20.00 3.12
C LEU A 131 -13.25 -19.73 4.60
N LEU A 132 -14.34 -20.28 5.14
CA LEU A 132 -14.65 -20.20 6.56
C LEU A 132 -13.61 -20.95 7.41
N ARG A 133 -13.25 -22.18 7.04
CA ARG A 133 -12.20 -22.94 7.75
C ARG A 133 -10.86 -22.22 7.72
N PHE A 134 -10.52 -21.60 6.60
CA PHE A 134 -9.31 -20.80 6.48
C PHE A 134 -9.32 -19.58 7.42
N ALA A 135 -10.43 -18.86 7.49
CA ALA A 135 -10.58 -17.76 8.44
C ALA A 135 -10.37 -18.23 9.90
N ASP A 136 -10.92 -19.40 10.25
CA ASP A 136 -10.74 -19.99 11.59
C ASP A 136 -9.28 -20.46 11.84
N LEU A 137 -8.53 -20.81 10.80
CA LEU A 137 -7.08 -21.08 10.90
C LEU A 137 -6.27 -19.80 11.07
N MET A 138 -6.60 -18.74 10.34
CA MET A 138 -5.94 -17.43 10.51
C MET A 138 -6.10 -16.90 11.94
N GLU A 139 -7.28 -17.04 12.53
CA GLU A 139 -7.51 -16.68 13.94
C GLU A 139 -6.73 -17.54 14.92
N ARG A 140 -6.65 -18.85 14.68
CA ARG A 140 -5.86 -19.75 15.53
C ARG A 140 -4.36 -19.45 15.48
N HIS A 141 -3.85 -19.00 14.34
CA HIS A 141 -2.44 -18.66 14.13
C HIS A 141 -2.19 -17.15 14.11
N ASN A 142 -3.03 -16.38 14.81
CA ASN A 142 -2.97 -14.92 14.81
C ASN A 142 -1.58 -14.40 15.22
N ASP A 143 -1.00 -14.99 16.27
CA ASP A 143 0.25 -14.52 16.86
C ASP A 143 1.44 -14.80 15.93
N GLU A 144 1.50 -15.97 15.28
CA GLU A 144 2.55 -16.29 14.31
C GLU A 144 2.45 -15.40 13.06
N ILE A 145 1.24 -15.20 12.54
CA ILE A 145 1.02 -14.34 11.37
C ILE A 145 1.40 -12.90 11.70
N ALA A 146 0.96 -12.39 12.86
CA ALA A 146 1.26 -11.04 13.31
C ALA A 146 2.76 -10.83 13.53
N ALA A 147 3.46 -11.81 14.12
CA ALA A 147 4.90 -11.75 14.32
C ALA A 147 5.66 -11.75 12.98
N LEU A 148 5.23 -12.52 11.97
CA LEU A 148 5.81 -12.47 10.63
C LEU A 148 5.58 -11.12 9.95
N GLU A 149 4.36 -10.60 10.00
CA GLU A 149 4.03 -9.27 9.45
C GLU A 149 4.88 -8.16 10.08
N SER A 150 5.08 -8.22 11.40
CA SER A 150 5.90 -7.25 12.14
C SER A 150 7.41 -7.40 11.89
N TRP A 151 7.89 -8.63 11.73
CA TRP A 151 9.31 -8.88 11.48
C TRP A 151 9.72 -8.52 10.05
N ASP A 152 8.95 -8.96 9.06
CA ASP A 152 9.22 -8.78 7.63
C ASP A 152 8.84 -7.35 7.17
N GLY A 153 7.77 -6.78 7.74
CA GLY A 153 7.22 -5.48 7.35
C GLY A 153 7.55 -4.30 8.27
N GLY A 154 8.09 -4.55 9.47
CA GLY A 154 8.46 -3.49 10.43
C GLY A 154 7.27 -2.77 11.10
N LYS A 155 6.06 -3.32 11.03
CA LYS A 155 4.86 -2.74 11.67
C LYS A 155 4.73 -3.18 13.13
N PRO A 156 4.24 -2.33 14.06
CA PRO A 156 4.07 -2.71 15.47
C PRO A 156 3.28 -4.02 15.65
N LEU A 157 3.73 -4.91 16.53
CA LEU A 157 3.08 -6.20 16.76
C LEU A 157 1.63 -6.06 17.23
N GLU A 158 1.37 -5.07 18.10
CA GLU A 158 0.01 -4.78 18.58
C GLU A 158 -0.92 -4.32 17.43
N GLN A 159 -0.39 -3.62 16.42
CA GLN A 159 -1.13 -3.26 15.21
C GLN A 159 -1.42 -4.51 14.36
N SER A 160 -0.42 -5.35 14.12
CA SER A 160 -0.59 -6.59 13.34
C SER A 160 -1.60 -7.53 13.98
N ALA A 161 -1.42 -7.84 15.26
CA ALA A 161 -2.22 -8.82 16.00
C ALA A 161 -3.62 -8.30 16.34
N GLY A 162 -3.74 -7.02 16.71
CA GLY A 162 -5.02 -6.42 17.13
C GLY A 162 -5.84 -5.83 15.98
N GLY A 163 -5.23 -5.57 14.83
CA GLY A 163 -5.87 -4.88 13.70
C GLY A 163 -5.81 -5.67 12.41
N GLU A 164 -4.61 -5.87 11.86
CA GLU A 164 -4.47 -6.35 10.48
C GLU A 164 -4.87 -7.80 10.27
N VAL A 165 -4.44 -8.72 11.16
CA VAL A 165 -4.86 -10.13 11.08
C VAL A 165 -6.37 -10.25 11.27
N PRO A 166 -7.01 -9.64 12.29
CA PRO A 166 -8.48 -9.63 12.39
C PRO A 166 -9.19 -9.06 11.16
N MET A 167 -8.67 -7.99 10.56
CA MET A 167 -9.24 -7.42 9.34
C MET A 167 -9.13 -8.38 8.14
N ALA A 168 -8.00 -9.03 7.96
CA ALA A 168 -7.80 -10.03 6.92
C ALA A 168 -8.72 -11.24 7.12
N THR A 169 -8.82 -11.77 8.34
CA THR A 169 -9.76 -12.85 8.70
C THR A 169 -11.20 -12.46 8.41
N ARG A 170 -11.61 -11.25 8.80
CA ARG A 170 -12.97 -10.75 8.52
C ARG A 170 -13.23 -10.61 7.02
N CYS A 171 -12.24 -10.19 6.24
CA CYS A 171 -12.33 -10.15 4.78
C CYS A 171 -12.60 -11.54 4.20
N MET A 172 -11.89 -12.56 4.68
CA MET A 172 -12.10 -13.95 4.25
C MET A 172 -13.51 -14.45 4.61
N ARG A 173 -14.00 -14.17 5.82
CA ARG A 173 -15.38 -14.52 6.20
C ARG A 173 -16.43 -13.79 5.37
N TYR A 174 -16.21 -12.51 5.08
CA TYR A 174 -17.10 -11.74 4.23
C TYR A 174 -17.24 -12.38 2.84
N TYR A 175 -16.12 -12.72 2.19
CA TYR A 175 -16.15 -13.36 0.88
C TYR A 175 -16.61 -14.82 0.91
N ALA A 176 -16.37 -15.54 2.01
CA ALA A 176 -16.99 -16.84 2.22
C ALA A 176 -18.53 -16.74 2.17
N GLY A 177 -19.09 -15.71 2.81
CA GLY A 177 -20.53 -15.42 2.76
C GLY A 177 -21.04 -15.00 1.38
N TRP A 178 -20.19 -14.55 0.47
CA TRP A 178 -20.57 -14.19 -0.90
C TRP A 178 -20.51 -15.35 -1.89
N ALA A 179 -19.76 -16.41 -1.60
CA ALA A 179 -19.49 -17.49 -2.54
C ALA A 179 -20.77 -18.08 -3.18
N ASP A 180 -21.88 -18.16 -2.42
CA ASP A 180 -23.19 -18.68 -2.83
C ASP A 180 -24.24 -17.59 -3.13
N LYS A 181 -23.84 -16.33 -3.28
CA LYS A 181 -24.74 -15.17 -3.50
C LYS A 181 -24.42 -14.38 -4.76
N PHE A 182 -23.58 -14.92 -5.64
CA PHE A 182 -23.32 -14.32 -6.95
C PHE A 182 -24.46 -14.64 -7.93
N HIS A 183 -25.52 -13.84 -7.87
CA HIS A 183 -26.68 -14.03 -8.74
C HIS A 183 -26.48 -13.45 -10.14
N GLY A 184 -27.01 -14.18 -11.12
CA GLY A 184 -27.26 -13.71 -12.48
C GLY A 184 -28.49 -12.81 -12.57
N MET A 185 -29.01 -12.62 -13.79
CA MET A 185 -30.24 -11.87 -14.05
C MET A 185 -31.05 -12.54 -15.15
N VAL A 186 -32.39 -12.49 -15.05
CA VAL A 186 -33.30 -12.81 -16.15
C VAL A 186 -33.75 -11.49 -16.77
N VAL A 187 -33.60 -11.34 -18.08
CA VAL A 187 -33.80 -10.08 -18.80
C VAL A 187 -35.11 -10.13 -19.61
N PRO A 188 -36.01 -9.14 -19.45
CA PRO A 188 -37.21 -9.03 -20.28
C PRO A 188 -36.82 -8.47 -21.66
N ALA A 189 -36.38 -9.35 -22.55
CA ALA A 189 -36.02 -8.97 -23.91
C ALA A 189 -37.27 -8.77 -24.79
N ASP A 190 -37.15 -7.91 -25.80
CA ASP A 190 -38.19 -7.77 -26.81
C ASP A 190 -38.39 -9.09 -27.57
N GLY A 191 -39.65 -9.41 -27.87
CA GLY A 191 -40.02 -10.63 -28.62
C GLY A 191 -40.07 -11.91 -27.77
N PRO A 192 -40.28 -13.09 -28.41
CA PRO A 192 -40.50 -14.36 -27.71
C PRO A 192 -39.17 -15.05 -27.34
N HIS A 193 -38.32 -14.37 -26.56
CA HIS A 193 -37.01 -14.87 -26.15
C HIS A 193 -36.90 -15.03 -24.63
N HIS A 194 -36.23 -16.10 -24.18
CA HIS A 194 -35.75 -16.22 -22.80
C HIS A 194 -34.28 -15.80 -22.75
N VAL A 195 -33.98 -14.75 -22.00
CA VAL A 195 -32.62 -14.22 -21.86
C VAL A 195 -32.21 -14.26 -20.40
N GLN A 196 -31.06 -14.86 -20.12
CA GLN A 196 -30.44 -14.91 -18.80
C GLN A 196 -28.95 -14.56 -18.87
N VAL A 197 -28.45 -13.93 -17.81
CA VAL A 197 -27.05 -13.60 -17.60
C VAL A 197 -26.49 -14.51 -16.52
N LEU A 198 -25.45 -15.27 -16.84
CA LEU A 198 -24.70 -16.08 -15.88
C LEU A 198 -23.46 -15.33 -15.41
N ARG A 199 -23.09 -15.50 -14.14
CA ARG A 199 -21.85 -14.96 -13.57
C ARG A 199 -20.88 -16.09 -13.31
N GLU A 200 -20.00 -16.30 -14.27
CA GLU A 200 -18.99 -17.36 -14.22
C GLU A 200 -17.65 -16.79 -13.74
N PRO A 201 -16.80 -17.60 -13.06
CA PRO A 201 -15.41 -17.22 -12.80
C PRO A 201 -14.70 -16.86 -14.11
N ILE A 202 -13.74 -15.94 -14.04
CA ILE A 202 -12.98 -15.50 -15.21
C ILE A 202 -11.93 -16.54 -15.63
N GLY A 203 -11.44 -17.35 -14.68
CA GLY A 203 -10.42 -18.37 -14.91
C GLY A 203 -9.20 -18.21 -14.03
N VAL A 204 -8.03 -18.08 -14.64
CA VAL A 204 -6.74 -17.88 -13.96
C VAL A 204 -6.50 -16.38 -13.74
N ALA A 205 -6.52 -15.97 -12.47
CA ALA A 205 -6.23 -14.61 -12.06
C ALA A 205 -4.77 -14.45 -11.61
N GLY A 206 -4.02 -13.62 -12.34
CA GLY A 206 -2.70 -13.13 -11.93
C GLY A 206 -2.83 -11.98 -10.94
N GLN A 207 -2.23 -12.10 -9.77
CA GLN A 207 -2.36 -11.14 -8.68
C GLN A 207 -0.99 -10.70 -8.19
N ILE A 208 -0.77 -9.40 -8.04
CA ILE A 208 0.50 -8.85 -7.58
C ILE A 208 0.23 -7.91 -6.40
N ILE A 209 0.83 -8.20 -5.25
CA ILE A 209 0.63 -7.45 -3.99
C ILE A 209 1.86 -6.63 -3.61
N PRO A 210 1.67 -5.46 -2.96
CA PRO A 210 2.74 -4.63 -2.42
C PRO A 210 3.17 -5.12 -1.03
N TRP A 211 4.17 -4.44 -0.46
CA TRP A 211 4.80 -4.80 0.81
C TRP A 211 4.19 -4.13 2.04
N ASN A 212 3.34 -3.11 1.89
CA ASN A 212 2.92 -2.28 3.02
C ASN A 212 1.85 -2.95 3.91
N PHE A 213 0.95 -3.72 3.31
CA PHE A 213 -0.01 -4.58 4.04
C PHE A 213 -0.06 -5.99 3.42
N PRO A 214 1.02 -6.79 3.52
CA PRO A 214 1.16 -8.02 2.75
C PRO A 214 -0.01 -8.99 2.97
N LEU A 215 -0.37 -9.24 4.23
CA LEU A 215 -1.49 -10.12 4.57
C LEU A 215 -2.85 -9.56 4.14
N LEU A 216 -3.10 -8.27 4.38
CA LEU A 216 -4.39 -7.67 4.02
C LEU A 216 -4.58 -7.63 2.50
N MET A 217 -3.50 -7.33 1.75
CA MET A 217 -3.48 -7.37 0.29
C MET A 217 -3.65 -8.79 -0.26
N PHE A 218 -3.09 -9.79 0.41
CA PHE A 218 -3.39 -11.20 0.12
C PHE A 218 -4.90 -11.45 0.26
N ALA A 219 -5.51 -11.10 1.40
CA ALA A 219 -6.92 -11.36 1.66
C ALA A 219 -7.86 -10.61 0.70
N TRP A 220 -7.53 -9.36 0.36
CA TRP A 220 -8.30 -8.52 -0.58
C TRP A 220 -8.27 -9.04 -2.02
N LYS A 221 -7.23 -9.78 -2.39
CA LYS A 221 -7.09 -10.34 -3.75
C LYS A 221 -7.56 -11.79 -3.83
N VAL A 222 -7.06 -12.65 -2.93
CA VAL A 222 -7.32 -14.09 -2.94
C VAL A 222 -8.76 -14.38 -2.51
N GLY A 223 -9.27 -13.71 -1.46
CA GLY A 223 -10.64 -13.87 -0.96
C GLY A 223 -11.74 -13.78 -2.02
N PRO A 224 -11.90 -12.65 -2.73
CA PRO A 224 -12.92 -12.53 -3.76
C PRO A 224 -12.68 -13.46 -4.95
N ALA A 225 -11.42 -13.65 -5.37
CA ALA A 225 -11.11 -14.52 -6.50
C ALA A 225 -11.54 -15.97 -6.24
N LEU A 226 -11.23 -16.49 -5.07
CA LEU A 226 -11.61 -17.84 -4.65
C LEU A 226 -13.11 -17.99 -4.43
N ALA A 227 -13.77 -17.00 -3.81
CA ALA A 227 -15.22 -17.03 -3.62
C ALA A 227 -15.97 -17.15 -4.97
N CYS A 228 -15.51 -16.43 -5.99
CA CYS A 228 -16.04 -16.52 -7.35
C CYS A 228 -15.70 -17.82 -8.08
N GLY A 229 -14.77 -18.64 -7.58
CA GLY A 229 -14.36 -19.92 -8.20
C GLY A 229 -13.16 -19.84 -9.15
N ASN A 230 -12.38 -18.76 -9.10
CA ASN A 230 -11.16 -18.61 -9.90
C ASN A 230 -9.99 -19.43 -9.32
N ALA A 231 -9.01 -19.75 -10.16
CA ALA A 231 -7.67 -20.14 -9.72
C ALA A 231 -6.74 -18.90 -9.73
N VAL A 232 -5.73 -18.87 -8.87
CA VAL A 232 -4.90 -17.69 -8.60
C VAL A 232 -3.42 -18.04 -8.73
N VAL A 233 -2.68 -17.14 -9.39
CA VAL A 233 -1.22 -17.05 -9.31
C VAL A 233 -0.88 -15.72 -8.67
N LEU A 234 -0.35 -15.77 -7.45
CA LEU A 234 -0.02 -14.60 -6.64
C LEU A 234 1.49 -14.37 -6.61
N LYS A 235 1.94 -13.17 -6.96
CA LYS A 235 3.30 -12.69 -6.73
C LYS A 235 3.32 -11.75 -5.52
N THR A 236 4.11 -12.12 -4.50
CA THR A 236 4.32 -11.29 -3.30
C THR A 236 5.33 -10.18 -3.58
N ALA A 237 5.30 -9.08 -2.83
CA ALA A 237 6.43 -8.15 -2.84
C ALA A 237 7.71 -8.87 -2.37
N GLU A 238 8.84 -8.51 -2.95
CA GLU A 238 10.15 -9.06 -2.61
C GLU A 238 10.60 -8.68 -1.19
N GLN A 239 10.09 -7.57 -0.63
CA GLN A 239 10.38 -7.17 0.74
C GLN A 239 9.63 -8.00 1.78
N THR A 240 8.45 -8.56 1.44
CA THR A 240 7.55 -9.15 2.44
C THR A 240 6.87 -10.45 1.99
N PRO A 241 7.63 -11.51 1.66
CA PRO A 241 7.04 -12.76 1.18
C PRO A 241 6.49 -13.67 2.30
N LEU A 242 6.93 -13.49 3.56
CA LEU A 242 6.85 -14.57 4.55
C LEU A 242 5.43 -14.88 5.04
N SER A 243 4.64 -13.85 5.35
CA SER A 243 3.27 -14.03 5.86
C SER A 243 2.35 -14.66 4.81
N ALA A 244 2.48 -14.25 3.54
CA ALA A 244 1.71 -14.80 2.42
C ALA A 244 2.00 -16.28 2.19
N LEU A 245 3.28 -16.70 2.26
CA LEU A 245 3.66 -18.11 2.16
C LEU A 245 3.09 -18.92 3.33
N TYR A 246 3.15 -18.38 4.55
CA TYR A 246 2.60 -19.02 5.74
C TYR A 246 1.08 -19.21 5.64
N VAL A 247 0.31 -18.17 5.33
CA VAL A 247 -1.16 -18.33 5.25
C VAL A 247 -1.60 -19.15 4.03
N ALA A 248 -0.78 -19.23 2.98
CA ALA A 248 -1.07 -20.12 1.87
C ALA A 248 -1.00 -21.60 2.27
N SER A 249 -0.13 -21.99 3.21
CA SER A 249 -0.14 -23.35 3.76
C SER A 249 -1.42 -23.64 4.57
N LEU A 250 -1.89 -22.67 5.35
CA LEU A 250 -3.16 -22.78 6.10
C LEU A 250 -4.37 -22.91 5.17
N LEU A 251 -4.32 -22.28 3.99
CA LEU A 251 -5.40 -22.41 3.00
C LEU A 251 -5.46 -23.83 2.42
N HIS A 252 -4.32 -24.50 2.22
CA HIS A 252 -4.27 -25.91 1.87
C HIS A 252 -4.76 -26.80 3.02
N GLU A 253 -4.39 -26.50 4.28
CA GLU A 253 -4.94 -27.19 5.46
C GLU A 253 -6.47 -27.03 5.55
N ALA A 254 -7.00 -25.88 5.13
CA ALA A 254 -8.45 -25.65 5.04
C ALA A 254 -9.14 -26.49 3.96
N GLY A 255 -8.41 -27.22 3.13
CA GLY A 255 -8.91 -28.09 2.07
C GLY A 255 -9.02 -27.40 0.70
N LEU A 256 -8.20 -26.38 0.44
CA LEU A 256 -8.09 -25.82 -0.91
C LEU A 256 -7.44 -26.85 -1.85
N PRO A 257 -8.06 -27.20 -2.99
CA PRO A 257 -7.46 -28.12 -3.95
C PRO A 257 -6.13 -27.61 -4.52
N ASP A 258 -5.26 -28.55 -4.86
CA ASP A 258 -3.95 -28.26 -5.44
C ASP A 258 -4.07 -27.43 -6.72
N GLY A 259 -3.15 -26.45 -6.86
CA GLY A 259 -3.07 -25.58 -8.03
C GLY A 259 -4.09 -24.45 -8.04
N VAL A 260 -5.09 -24.44 -7.14
CA VAL A 260 -6.07 -23.34 -7.06
C VAL A 260 -5.42 -22.04 -6.57
N LEU A 261 -4.49 -22.13 -5.62
CA LEU A 261 -3.60 -21.04 -5.25
C LEU A 261 -2.16 -21.45 -5.53
N ASN A 262 -1.43 -20.58 -6.21
CA ASN A 262 0.01 -20.68 -6.39
C ASN A 262 0.62 -19.35 -5.94
N VAL A 263 1.68 -19.39 -5.14
CA VAL A 263 2.37 -18.21 -4.62
C VAL A 263 3.82 -18.25 -5.09
N VAL A 264 4.21 -17.25 -5.88
CA VAL A 264 5.53 -17.14 -6.48
C VAL A 264 6.20 -15.84 -6.00
N PRO A 265 6.92 -15.87 -4.87
CA PRO A 265 7.82 -14.78 -4.49
C PRO A 265 8.86 -14.53 -5.58
N GLY A 266 9.21 -13.27 -5.80
CA GLY A 266 10.19 -12.87 -6.80
C GLY A 266 10.20 -11.36 -7.01
N PHE A 267 10.97 -10.88 -7.98
CA PHE A 267 11.07 -9.45 -8.26
C PHE A 267 10.00 -8.98 -9.26
N GLY A 268 9.70 -7.68 -9.22
CA GLY A 268 8.77 -7.05 -10.17
C GLY A 268 9.17 -7.24 -11.65
N PRO A 269 10.40 -6.90 -12.06
CA PRO A 269 10.84 -7.01 -13.46
C PRO A 269 10.94 -8.44 -14.02
N THR A 270 11.02 -9.46 -13.17
CA THR A 270 11.09 -10.87 -13.57
C THR A 270 9.73 -11.55 -13.41
N ALA A 271 9.45 -12.11 -12.23
CA ALA A 271 8.19 -12.82 -11.93
C ALA A 271 6.95 -11.95 -12.20
N GLY A 272 6.97 -10.68 -11.79
CA GLY A 272 5.85 -9.77 -12.01
C GLY A 272 5.55 -9.51 -13.50
N ALA A 273 6.59 -9.18 -14.28
CA ALA A 273 6.46 -8.92 -15.71
C ALA A 273 6.08 -10.16 -16.51
N ALA A 274 6.64 -11.33 -16.14
CA ALA A 274 6.27 -12.62 -16.72
C ALA A 274 4.78 -12.92 -16.49
N LEU A 275 4.29 -12.75 -15.25
CA LEU A 275 2.87 -12.96 -14.93
C LEU A 275 1.95 -12.03 -15.71
N CYS A 276 2.32 -10.76 -15.85
CA CYS A 276 1.50 -9.78 -16.57
C CYS A 276 1.43 -10.05 -18.08
N SER A 277 2.52 -10.53 -18.66
CA SER A 277 2.64 -10.81 -20.10
C SER A 277 2.15 -12.21 -20.48
N HIS A 278 1.88 -13.07 -19.50
CA HIS A 278 1.55 -14.47 -19.74
C HIS A 278 0.26 -14.63 -20.56
N MET A 279 0.27 -15.50 -21.58
CA MET A 279 -0.88 -15.70 -22.48
C MET A 279 -2.01 -16.54 -21.85
N GLY A 280 -1.67 -17.42 -20.91
CA GLY A 280 -2.63 -18.27 -20.19
C GLY A 280 -3.30 -17.64 -18.95
N VAL A 281 -3.08 -16.35 -18.68
CA VAL A 281 -3.72 -15.63 -17.56
C VAL A 281 -4.89 -14.79 -18.07
N ASP A 282 -6.05 -14.92 -17.45
CA ASP A 282 -7.30 -14.34 -17.93
C ASP A 282 -7.59 -12.95 -17.33
N LYS A 283 -7.01 -12.65 -16.17
CA LYS A 283 -7.19 -11.36 -15.48
C LYS A 283 -5.97 -10.97 -14.66
N LEU A 284 -5.68 -9.67 -14.60
CA LEU A 284 -4.74 -9.10 -13.64
C LEU A 284 -5.43 -8.28 -12.55
N ALA A 285 -4.86 -8.34 -11.34
CA ALA A 285 -5.14 -7.41 -10.25
C ALA A 285 -3.84 -6.97 -9.57
N PHE A 286 -3.49 -5.70 -9.69
CA PHE A 286 -2.25 -5.14 -9.13
C PHE A 286 -2.57 -4.08 -8.08
N THR A 287 -1.76 -4.07 -7.02
CA THR A 287 -1.70 -2.94 -6.08
C THR A 287 -0.25 -2.51 -5.91
N GLY A 288 0.04 -1.22 -6.01
CA GLY A 288 1.39 -0.69 -5.89
C GLY A 288 1.57 0.66 -6.58
N SER A 289 2.78 0.96 -7.06
CA SER A 289 3.08 2.30 -7.59
C SER A 289 2.34 2.60 -8.90
N THR A 290 2.00 3.88 -9.11
CA THR A 290 1.39 4.38 -10.36
C THR A 290 2.27 4.10 -11.59
N GLY A 291 3.60 4.19 -11.45
CA GLY A 291 4.53 3.90 -12.54
C GLY A 291 4.46 2.43 -12.97
N THR A 292 4.46 1.50 -12.02
CA THR A 292 4.30 0.07 -12.30
C THR A 292 2.92 -0.27 -12.84
N GLY A 293 1.85 0.39 -12.35
CA GLY A 293 0.49 0.19 -12.86
C GLY A 293 0.36 0.49 -14.36
N LYS A 294 1.03 1.54 -14.85
CA LYS A 294 1.08 1.87 -16.29
C LYS A 294 1.77 0.76 -17.10
N ILE A 295 2.91 0.27 -16.62
CA ILE A 295 3.65 -0.85 -17.25
C ILE A 295 2.77 -2.09 -17.35
N ILE A 296 2.01 -2.41 -16.30
CA ILE A 296 1.13 -3.59 -16.28
C ILE A 296 0.02 -3.48 -17.33
N LEU A 297 -0.58 -2.30 -17.51
CA LEU A 297 -1.55 -2.10 -18.59
C LEU A 297 -0.93 -2.30 -19.98
N GLU A 298 0.30 -1.83 -20.20
CA GLU A 298 1.00 -2.04 -21.46
C GLU A 298 1.30 -3.53 -21.72
N LEU A 299 1.75 -4.27 -20.70
CA LEU A 299 2.03 -5.70 -20.81
C LEU A 299 0.75 -6.52 -21.07
N ALA A 300 -0.36 -6.16 -20.41
CA ALA A 300 -1.66 -6.78 -20.67
C ALA A 300 -2.14 -6.49 -22.11
N ALA A 301 -2.00 -5.24 -22.57
CA ALA A 301 -2.39 -4.83 -23.92
C ALA A 301 -1.57 -5.52 -25.02
N ARG A 302 -0.26 -5.73 -24.80
CA ARG A 302 0.65 -6.36 -25.76
C ARG A 302 0.56 -7.88 -25.81
N SER A 303 -0.07 -8.51 -24.82
CA SER A 303 -0.19 -9.97 -24.72
C SER A 303 -1.55 -10.45 -25.24
N ASN A 304 -2.52 -10.63 -24.35
CA ASN A 304 -3.82 -11.24 -24.66
C ASN A 304 -5.02 -10.35 -24.31
N LEU A 305 -4.81 -9.05 -24.10
CA LEU A 305 -5.86 -8.08 -23.73
C LEU A 305 -6.62 -8.42 -22.44
N LYS A 306 -6.00 -9.21 -21.54
CA LYS A 306 -6.59 -9.56 -20.24
C LYS A 306 -7.04 -8.31 -19.47
N PRO A 307 -8.25 -8.27 -18.90
CA PRO A 307 -8.71 -7.16 -18.07
C PRO A 307 -7.81 -6.93 -16.86
N VAL A 308 -7.59 -5.66 -16.52
CA VAL A 308 -6.70 -5.23 -15.43
C VAL A 308 -7.49 -4.37 -14.44
N THR A 309 -7.30 -4.64 -13.15
CA THR A 309 -7.75 -3.75 -12.06
C THR A 309 -6.53 -3.26 -11.30
N LEU A 310 -6.45 -1.95 -11.05
CA LEU A 310 -5.32 -1.29 -10.42
C LEU A 310 -5.75 -0.52 -9.18
N GLU A 311 -5.07 -0.75 -8.07
CA GLU A 311 -5.10 0.11 -6.89
C GLU A 311 -3.72 0.76 -6.75
N LEU A 312 -3.66 2.08 -6.88
CA LEU A 312 -2.40 2.82 -7.03
C LEU A 312 -2.17 3.79 -5.86
N GLY A 313 -1.12 4.61 -5.98
CA GLY A 313 -0.79 5.61 -4.97
C GLY A 313 -1.80 6.76 -4.91
N GLY A 314 -1.75 7.51 -3.80
CA GLY A 314 -2.67 8.62 -3.54
C GLY A 314 -2.01 9.85 -2.92
N LYS A 315 -2.73 10.96 -2.95
CA LYS A 315 -2.40 12.20 -2.23
C LYS A 315 -3.66 12.80 -1.59
N SER A 316 -4.26 11.98 -0.73
CA SER A 316 -5.60 12.19 -0.19
C SER A 316 -5.66 13.45 0.70
N PRO A 317 -6.62 14.36 0.43
CA PRO A 317 -6.84 15.51 1.30
C PRO A 317 -7.63 15.13 2.55
N PHE A 318 -7.34 15.80 3.66
CA PHE A 318 -8.14 15.84 4.88
C PHE A 318 -8.54 17.31 5.12
N ILE A 319 -9.81 17.62 5.33
CA ILE A 319 -10.30 19.00 5.38
C ILE A 319 -10.90 19.26 6.77
N VAL A 320 -10.40 20.29 7.45
CA VAL A 320 -10.81 20.75 8.78
C VAL A 320 -11.47 22.13 8.64
N MET A 321 -12.76 22.20 8.96
CA MET A 321 -13.55 23.43 8.89
C MET A 321 -13.45 24.24 10.20
N ASP A 322 -13.93 25.48 10.18
CA ASP A 322 -13.88 26.43 11.31
C ASP A 322 -14.69 26.00 12.53
N ASP A 323 -15.72 25.19 12.33
CA ASP A 323 -16.58 24.63 13.37
C ASP A 323 -16.09 23.29 13.94
N ALA A 324 -14.95 22.78 13.47
CA ALA A 324 -14.39 21.53 13.94
C ALA A 324 -13.84 21.63 15.38
N ASP A 325 -14.04 20.57 16.17
CA ASP A 325 -13.28 20.36 17.39
C ASP A 325 -11.81 20.11 17.01
N VAL A 326 -10.94 21.06 17.31
CA VAL A 326 -9.52 21.02 16.90
C VAL A 326 -8.78 19.86 17.55
N ASP A 327 -9.07 19.52 18.81
CA ASP A 327 -8.42 18.38 19.48
C ASP A 327 -8.80 17.06 18.79
N GLN A 328 -10.08 16.89 18.47
CA GLN A 328 -10.54 15.71 17.74
C GLN A 328 -10.00 15.68 16.30
N ALA A 329 -9.99 16.82 15.62
CA ALA A 329 -9.51 16.95 14.24
C ALA A 329 -8.02 16.56 14.12
N VAL A 330 -7.19 16.97 15.08
CA VAL A 330 -5.77 16.61 15.12
C VAL A 330 -5.59 15.09 15.23
N GLU A 331 -6.29 14.41 16.14
CA GLU A 331 -6.18 12.94 16.25
C GLU A 331 -6.70 12.23 14.99
N LEU A 332 -7.79 12.71 14.40
CA LEU A 332 -8.37 12.15 13.18
C LEU A 332 -7.50 12.37 11.93
N ALA A 333 -6.75 13.47 11.86
CA ALA A 333 -5.79 13.72 10.79
C ALA A 333 -4.48 12.94 11.00
N HIS A 334 -4.00 12.86 12.26
CA HIS A 334 -2.77 12.16 12.62
C HIS A 334 -2.89 10.66 12.33
N ARG A 335 -4.00 10.03 12.72
CA ARG A 335 -4.17 8.58 12.57
C ARG A 335 -3.96 8.07 11.13
N PRO A 336 -4.70 8.53 10.09
CA PRO A 336 -4.54 8.01 8.73
C PRO A 336 -3.21 8.36 8.09
N LEU A 337 -2.53 9.46 8.49
CA LEU A 337 -1.21 9.81 7.97
C LEU A 337 -0.11 8.95 8.57
N PHE A 338 -0.08 8.78 9.89
CA PHE A 338 1.02 8.10 10.58
C PHE A 338 0.81 6.58 10.76
N PHE A 339 -0.40 6.07 10.48
CA PHE A 339 -0.68 4.64 10.49
C PHE A 339 0.24 3.88 9.54
N ASN A 340 0.75 2.72 9.99
CA ASN A 340 1.72 1.91 9.25
C ASN A 340 2.93 2.72 8.75
N GLN A 341 3.47 3.59 9.61
CA GLN A 341 4.58 4.50 9.30
C GLN A 341 4.30 5.46 8.12
N GLY A 342 3.04 5.72 7.77
CA GLY A 342 2.64 6.48 6.58
C GLY A 342 2.81 5.74 5.26
N GLN A 343 3.08 4.44 5.31
CA GLN A 343 3.18 3.55 4.15
C GLN A 343 1.77 3.05 3.78
N CYS A 344 0.87 3.99 3.46
CA CYS A 344 -0.53 3.72 3.15
C CYS A 344 -1.01 4.55 1.96
N CYS A 345 -1.60 3.92 0.95
CA CYS A 345 -2.06 4.60 -0.26
C CYS A 345 -3.18 5.62 0.00
N CYS A 346 -3.96 5.42 1.07
CA CYS A 346 -5.02 6.33 1.48
C CYS A 346 -4.59 7.32 2.59
N ALA A 347 -3.29 7.46 2.85
CA ALA A 347 -2.79 8.41 3.85
C ALA A 347 -3.29 9.84 3.58
N GLY A 348 -3.84 10.47 4.63
CA GLY A 348 -4.30 11.86 4.64
C GLY A 348 -3.12 12.84 4.63
N SER A 349 -2.40 12.88 3.52
CA SER A 349 -1.09 13.54 3.38
C SER A 349 -1.16 15.00 2.92
N ARG A 350 -2.37 15.56 2.86
CA ARG A 350 -2.60 17.00 2.74
C ARG A 350 -3.73 17.39 3.67
N THR A 351 -3.43 18.13 4.72
CA THR A 351 -4.44 18.57 5.68
C THR A 351 -4.73 20.04 5.45
N PHE A 352 -5.89 20.33 4.86
CA PHE A 352 -6.39 21.69 4.67
C PHE A 352 -7.17 22.09 5.92
N VAL A 353 -6.75 23.19 6.55
CA VAL A 353 -7.34 23.66 7.80
C VAL A 353 -7.81 25.08 7.60
N HIS A 354 -9.04 25.38 8.03
CA HIS A 354 -9.60 26.72 7.96
C HIS A 354 -8.72 27.72 8.74
N GLU A 355 -8.52 28.92 8.18
CA GLU A 355 -7.58 29.92 8.71
C GLU A 355 -7.83 30.30 10.18
N SER A 356 -9.09 30.29 10.62
CA SER A 356 -9.48 30.63 11.99
C SER A 356 -8.98 29.64 13.06
N VAL A 357 -8.64 28.41 12.66
CA VAL A 357 -8.20 27.33 13.57
C VAL A 357 -6.83 26.75 13.18
N TYR A 358 -6.19 27.31 12.14
CA TYR A 358 -4.92 26.80 11.59
C TYR A 358 -3.79 26.77 12.63
N ASP A 359 -3.53 27.89 13.31
CA ASP A 359 -2.41 28.00 14.25
C ASP A 359 -2.56 27.03 15.43
N GLU A 360 -3.78 26.92 15.98
CA GLU A 360 -4.08 25.97 17.05
C GLU A 360 -3.90 24.52 16.59
N PHE A 361 -4.36 24.21 15.38
CA PHE A 361 -4.22 22.88 14.80
C PHE A 361 -2.75 22.49 14.58
N VAL A 362 -1.92 23.40 14.08
CA VAL A 362 -0.48 23.16 13.84
C VAL A 362 0.24 22.89 15.16
N GLU A 363 0.02 23.71 16.19
CA GLU A 363 0.65 23.51 17.50
C GLU A 363 0.23 22.19 18.16
N LYS A 364 -1.05 21.83 18.10
CA LYS A 364 -1.54 20.55 18.62
C LYS A 364 -1.02 19.36 17.81
N SER A 365 -0.92 19.49 16.48
CA SER A 365 -0.35 18.48 15.58
C SER A 365 1.12 18.20 15.88
N LYS A 366 1.90 19.26 16.09
CA LYS A 366 3.29 19.18 16.56
C LYS A 366 3.39 18.41 17.86
N ALA A 367 2.61 18.78 18.88
CA ALA A 367 2.61 18.11 20.18
C ALA A 367 2.19 16.64 20.08
N ARG A 368 1.26 16.30 19.18
CA ARG A 368 0.86 14.90 18.93
C ARG A 368 1.94 14.10 18.22
N ALA A 369 2.61 14.67 17.22
CA ALA A 369 3.71 14.04 16.50
C ALA A 369 4.93 13.79 17.40
N GLN A 370 5.29 14.75 18.26
CA GLN A 370 6.40 14.61 19.21
C GLN A 370 6.15 13.55 20.30
N ARG A 371 4.89 13.30 20.66
CA ARG A 371 4.52 12.27 21.64
C ARG A 371 4.48 10.85 21.06
N ARG A 372 4.52 10.70 19.73
CA ARG A 372 4.42 9.40 19.06
C ARG A 372 5.67 8.56 19.32
N VAL A 373 5.48 7.36 19.88
CA VAL A 373 6.58 6.47 20.25
C VAL A 373 7.11 5.72 19.03
N VAL A 374 8.34 6.03 18.61
CA VAL A 374 9.08 5.32 17.56
C VAL A 374 10.07 4.34 18.18
N GLY A 375 10.08 3.08 17.75
CA GLY A 375 11.00 2.08 18.29
C GLY A 375 10.81 0.68 17.72
N ASP A 376 11.39 -0.32 18.40
CA ASP A 376 11.25 -1.73 17.99
C ASP A 376 9.76 -2.14 17.95
N PRO A 377 9.24 -2.58 16.80
CA PRO A 377 7.86 -3.05 16.62
C PRO A 377 7.38 -4.11 17.62
N PHE A 378 8.28 -4.88 18.23
CA PHE A 378 7.94 -5.91 19.23
C PHE A 378 7.89 -5.38 20.66
N LYS A 379 8.27 -4.12 20.89
CA LYS A 379 8.20 -3.48 22.22
C LYS A 379 6.80 -2.92 22.43
N LYS A 380 6.17 -3.29 23.55
CA LYS A 380 4.83 -2.82 23.95
C LYS A 380 4.74 -1.29 23.97
N GLY A 381 3.67 -0.73 23.42
CA GLY A 381 3.43 0.71 23.40
C GLY A 381 4.22 1.49 22.33
N VAL A 382 5.01 0.81 21.49
CA VAL A 382 5.56 1.44 20.28
C VAL A 382 4.43 1.65 19.28
N GLU A 383 4.27 2.89 18.83
CA GLU A 383 3.23 3.26 17.86
C GLU A 383 3.75 3.24 16.41
N GLN A 384 5.07 3.33 16.21
CA GLN A 384 5.70 3.47 14.91
C GLN A 384 7.00 2.66 14.82
N GLY A 385 7.05 1.74 13.85
CA GLY A 385 8.26 0.99 13.50
C GLY A 385 9.12 1.67 12.43
N PRO A 386 10.06 0.93 11.81
CA PRO A 386 10.87 1.45 10.70
C PRO A 386 10.09 1.48 9.37
N GLN A 387 10.64 2.20 8.39
CA GLN A 387 10.25 2.07 6.99
C GLN A 387 10.71 0.71 6.42
N ILE A 388 10.08 0.24 5.34
CA ILE A 388 10.29 -1.12 4.85
C ILE A 388 11.73 -1.44 4.43
N ASP A 389 12.44 -0.50 3.81
CA ASP A 389 13.80 -0.74 3.32
C ASP A 389 14.61 0.56 3.16
N GLY A 390 15.88 0.40 2.82
CA GLY A 390 16.81 1.52 2.63
C GLY A 390 16.48 2.40 1.41
N GLN A 391 15.75 1.91 0.40
CA GLN A 391 15.35 2.70 -0.75
C GLN A 391 14.20 3.63 -0.36
N GLN A 392 13.17 3.11 0.30
CA GLN A 392 12.04 3.88 0.79
C GLN A 392 12.48 4.90 1.84
N PHE A 393 13.37 4.50 2.76
CA PHE A 393 13.99 5.40 3.74
C PHE A 393 14.66 6.62 3.09
N LYS A 394 15.53 6.39 2.09
CA LYS A 394 16.23 7.46 1.37
C LYS A 394 15.25 8.32 0.55
N LYS A 395 14.23 7.72 -0.05
CA LYS A 395 13.17 8.43 -0.78
C LYS A 395 12.49 9.43 0.15
N ILE A 396 12.04 8.99 1.33
CA ILE A 396 11.30 9.83 2.28
C ILE A 396 12.18 11.00 2.78
N LEU A 397 13.43 10.75 3.19
CA LEU A 397 14.33 11.83 3.61
C LEU A 397 14.64 12.82 2.47
N GLY A 398 14.64 12.35 1.22
CA GLY A 398 14.70 13.21 0.03
C GLY A 398 13.49 14.15 -0.09
N TYR A 399 12.28 13.70 0.27
CA TYR A 399 11.09 14.56 0.32
C TYR A 399 11.15 15.57 1.46
N VAL A 400 11.64 15.18 2.64
CA VAL A 400 11.85 16.14 3.74
C VAL A 400 12.79 17.26 3.30
N LYS A 401 13.93 16.90 2.70
CA LYS A 401 14.86 17.88 2.15
C LYS A 401 14.18 18.77 1.11
N SER A 402 13.38 18.19 0.21
CA SER A 402 12.64 18.96 -0.79
C SER A 402 11.64 19.93 -0.17
N GLY A 403 10.96 19.57 0.93
CA GLY A 403 10.04 20.46 1.63
C GLY A 403 10.76 21.68 2.19
N VAL A 404 11.88 21.47 2.87
CA VAL A 404 12.72 22.55 3.42
C VAL A 404 13.29 23.43 2.30
N ASP A 405 13.84 22.83 1.24
CA ASP A 405 14.42 23.56 0.11
C ASP A 405 13.37 24.39 -0.66
N SER A 406 12.10 23.95 -0.64
CA SER A 406 10.97 24.66 -1.26
C SER A 406 10.37 25.75 -0.36
N GLY A 407 10.85 25.92 0.87
CA GLY A 407 10.40 26.99 1.78
C GLY A 407 9.25 26.62 2.71
N ALA A 408 8.83 25.35 2.76
CA ALA A 408 7.87 24.90 3.77
C ALA A 408 8.47 24.97 5.19
N THR A 409 7.64 25.28 6.17
CA THR A 409 8.03 25.34 7.58
C THR A 409 8.11 23.94 8.16
N LEU A 410 9.32 23.45 8.47
CA LEU A 410 9.51 22.20 9.21
C LEU A 410 9.17 22.41 10.69
N VAL A 411 7.98 22.00 11.10
CA VAL A 411 7.44 22.24 12.46
C VAL A 411 8.07 21.29 13.48
N THR A 412 8.22 20.01 13.12
CA THR A 412 8.91 18.99 13.92
C THR A 412 9.33 17.79 13.08
N GLY A 413 10.24 16.98 13.62
CA GLY A 413 10.77 15.79 12.95
C GLY A 413 11.76 16.11 11.84
N GLY A 414 11.68 15.36 10.75
CA GLY A 414 12.48 15.57 9.55
C GLY A 414 13.82 14.82 9.51
N ASP A 415 14.17 14.08 10.56
CA ASP A 415 15.43 13.31 10.59
C ASP A 415 15.19 11.83 10.92
N ARG A 416 16.27 11.06 10.88
CA ARG A 416 16.36 9.68 11.32
C ARG A 416 16.21 9.56 12.84
N VAL A 417 15.64 8.45 13.29
CA VAL A 417 15.74 7.99 14.69
C VAL A 417 16.82 6.92 14.81
N GLY A 418 17.79 7.12 15.70
CA GLY A 418 18.87 6.16 15.97
C GLY A 418 19.90 6.02 14.83
N SER A 419 20.79 5.03 14.96
CA SER A 419 21.88 4.77 14.00
C SER A 419 21.63 3.54 13.13
N ARG A 420 20.75 2.63 13.57
CA ARG A 420 20.44 1.34 12.94
C ARG A 420 18.98 1.28 12.50
N GLY A 421 18.71 0.49 11.46
CA GLY A 421 17.37 0.37 10.88
C GLY A 421 16.93 1.59 10.09
N PHE A 422 15.67 1.56 9.67
CA PHE A 422 15.08 2.54 8.76
C PHE A 422 14.04 3.44 9.46
N TYR A 423 14.33 3.91 10.68
CA TYR A 423 13.41 4.73 11.45
C TYR A 423 13.47 6.22 11.08
N ILE A 424 12.31 6.84 10.88
CA ILE A 424 12.17 8.27 10.56
C ILE A 424 11.31 8.92 11.64
N GLN A 425 11.67 10.13 12.06
CA GLN A 425 10.89 10.91 13.01
C GLN A 425 9.50 11.25 12.43
N PRO A 426 8.43 11.23 13.23
CA PRO A 426 7.14 11.76 12.83
C PRO A 426 7.32 13.24 12.48
N THR A 427 7.04 13.60 11.23
CA THR A 427 7.37 14.91 10.67
C THR A 427 6.10 15.68 10.38
N VAL A 428 6.11 16.99 10.63
CA VAL A 428 5.01 17.88 10.28
C VAL A 428 5.59 19.08 9.54
N PHE A 429 5.06 19.35 8.35
CA PHE A 429 5.28 20.59 7.63
C PHE A 429 4.04 21.50 7.73
N ALA A 430 4.27 22.78 7.94
CA ALA A 430 3.30 23.85 7.84
C ALA A 430 3.66 24.78 6.66
N ASP A 431 2.73 25.64 6.29
CA ASP A 431 2.90 26.66 5.24
C ASP A 431 3.30 26.05 3.89
N VAL A 432 2.73 24.88 3.59
CA VAL A 432 2.97 24.15 2.35
C VAL A 432 2.11 24.74 1.23
N GLU A 433 2.77 25.18 0.15
CA GLU A 433 2.10 25.64 -1.06
C GLU A 433 1.75 24.46 -1.98
N ASP A 434 0.68 24.59 -2.76
CA ASP A 434 0.16 23.50 -3.59
C ASP A 434 1.18 23.03 -4.64
N GLU A 435 2.02 23.91 -5.16
CA GLU A 435 3.03 23.59 -6.17
C GLU A 435 4.23 22.82 -5.61
N MET A 436 4.37 22.76 -4.27
CA MET A 436 5.50 22.08 -3.65
C MET A 436 5.44 20.58 -3.93
N LYS A 437 6.63 19.99 -4.13
CA LYS A 437 6.76 18.55 -4.39
C LYS A 437 6.11 17.68 -3.30
N ILE A 438 6.24 18.09 -2.04
CA ILE A 438 5.64 17.40 -0.89
C ILE A 438 4.10 17.49 -0.85
N ALA A 439 3.50 18.46 -1.56
CA ALA A 439 2.04 18.56 -1.73
C ALA A 439 1.54 17.74 -2.94
N GLN A 440 2.34 17.58 -4.00
CA GLN A 440 1.91 16.92 -5.24
C GLN A 440 2.22 15.42 -5.28
N GLU A 441 3.32 14.98 -4.68
CA GLU A 441 3.81 13.61 -4.83
C GLU A 441 3.55 12.75 -3.58
N GLU A 442 3.33 11.45 -3.83
CA GLU A 442 3.18 10.44 -2.79
C GLU A 442 4.55 10.14 -2.12
N ILE A 443 4.67 10.58 -0.86
CA ILE A 443 5.88 10.38 -0.03
C ILE A 443 5.96 8.93 0.46
N PHE A 444 4.84 8.43 0.99
CA PHE A 444 4.70 7.08 1.56
C PHE A 444 5.59 6.87 2.80
N GLY A 445 5.54 7.83 3.72
CA GLY A 445 6.30 7.89 4.97
C GLY A 445 5.60 8.80 5.99
N PRO A 446 6.14 8.94 7.21
CA PRO A 446 5.47 9.63 8.32
C PRO A 446 5.70 11.15 8.25
N ILE A 447 5.29 11.77 7.14
CA ILE A 447 5.53 13.19 6.79
C ILE A 447 4.23 13.90 6.46
#